data_AF-A0A7J6PRM4-F1
#
_entry.id   AF-A0A7J6PRM4-F1
#
_cell.length_a   1.000
_cell.length_b   1.000
_cell.length_c   1.000
_cell.angle_alpha   90.00
_cell.angle_beta   90.00
_cell.angle_gamma   90.00
#
_symmetry.space_group_name_H-M   'P 1'
#
loop_
_entity.id
_entity.type
_entity.pdbx_description
1 polymer ?
#
loop_
_entity_poly.entity_id
_entity_poly.type
_entity_poly.pdbx_seq_one_letter_code
_entity_poly.pdbx_strand_id
1 'polypeptide(L)'
;YNDASILFADVVGFTSISSRVPPEQVLLLLNELFFMFDNIAEKHGLEKIKTIGDAYMAAAGLPTPHPLHAHAVARMGLDMVADVGVFCDDMGNPLALRVGCHSGSCVAGVIGRKKFIYDVWGDCVNTASRME
;
A
#
# COMPACT_ATOMS: atom_id res chain seq x y z
N TYR A 1 -14.61 12.40 4.45
CA TYR A 1 -15.15 11.04 4.63
C TYR A 1 -15.12 10.74 6.12
N ASN A 2 -16.26 10.35 6.69
CA ASN A 2 -16.35 10.12 8.14
C ASN A 2 -15.91 8.71 8.55
N ASP A 3 -15.99 7.76 7.62
CA ASP A 3 -15.65 6.36 7.86
C ASP A 3 -14.88 5.80 6.66
N ALA A 4 -13.58 5.59 6.87
CA ALA A 4 -12.66 5.06 5.88
C ALA A 4 -11.57 4.25 6.59
N SER A 5 -10.98 3.29 5.88
CA SER A 5 -9.83 2.54 6.37
C SER A 5 -8.65 2.73 5.44
N ILE A 6 -7.48 2.99 6.02
CA ILE A 6 -6.22 3.20 5.32
C ILE A 6 -5.34 1.99 5.56
N LEU A 7 -4.65 1.53 4.52
CA LEU A 7 -3.64 0.48 4.55
C LEU A 7 -2.31 1.06 4.06
N PHE A 8 -1.25 0.80 4.83
CA PHE A 8 0.13 0.95 4.40
C PHE A 8 0.77 -0.44 4.37
N ALA A 9 1.52 -0.72 3.30
CA ALA A 9 2.32 -1.92 3.18
C ALA A 9 3.75 -1.56 2.78
N ASP A 10 4.75 -2.13 3.44
CA ASP A 10 6.15 -1.79 3.27
C ASP A 10 7.05 -3.03 3.28
N VAL A 11 8.06 -3.08 2.39
CA VAL A 11 8.90 -4.26 2.22
C VAL A 11 9.98 -4.30 3.32
N VAL A 12 10.04 -5.41 4.05
CA VAL A 12 11.02 -5.57 5.12
C VAL A 12 12.43 -5.57 4.55
N GLY A 13 13.26 -4.64 5.03
CA GLY A 13 14.68 -4.60 4.66
C GLY A 13 14.96 -4.08 3.25
N PHE A 14 13.99 -3.44 2.59
CA PHE A 14 14.13 -2.97 1.22
C PHE A 14 15.36 -2.08 1.00
N THR A 15 15.66 -1.15 1.91
CA THR A 15 16.85 -0.29 1.81
C THR A 15 18.15 -1.10 1.68
N SER A 16 18.24 -2.25 2.36
CA SER A 16 19.41 -3.13 2.26
C SER A 16 19.44 -3.83 0.90
N ILE A 17 18.29 -4.36 0.44
CA ILE A 17 18.17 -5.01 -0.86
C ILE A 17 18.52 -4.03 -1.99
N SER A 18 17.90 -2.85 -2.00
CA SER A 18 18.09 -1.83 -3.04
C SER A 18 19.51 -1.28 -3.10
N SER A 19 20.29 -1.40 -2.01
CA SER A 19 21.71 -0.99 -2.00
C SER A 19 22.65 -1.98 -2.68
N ARG A 20 22.21 -3.24 -2.86
CA ARG A 20 23.01 -4.33 -3.46
C ARG A 20 22.60 -4.66 -4.89
N VAL A 21 21.44 -4.18 -5.32
CA VAL A 21 20.82 -4.51 -6.61
C VAL A 21 20.94 -3.33 -7.58
N PRO A 22 21.24 -3.57 -8.87
CA PRO A 22 21.23 -2.51 -9.88
C PRO A 22 19.87 -1.78 -9.94
N PRO A 23 19.84 -0.44 -10.10
CA PRO A 23 18.59 0.33 -10.07
C PRO A 23 17.51 -0.16 -11.03
N GLU A 24 17.90 -0.63 -12.22
CA GLU A 24 16.98 -1.19 -13.21
C GLU A 24 16.26 -2.44 -12.69
N GLN A 25 16.97 -3.31 -11.97
CA GLN A 25 16.40 -4.52 -11.36
C GLN A 25 15.51 -4.19 -10.17
N VAL A 26 15.88 -3.18 -9.37
CA VAL A 26 15.02 -2.67 -8.28
C VAL A 26 13.70 -2.16 -8.83
N LEU A 27 13.73 -1.41 -9.94
CA LEU A 27 12.53 -0.91 -10.60
C LEU A 27 11.64 -2.04 -11.14
N LEU A 28 12.23 -3.08 -11.73
CA LEU A 28 11.49 -4.25 -12.20
C LEU A 28 10.81 -4.98 -11.03
N LEU A 29 11.53 -5.21 -9.93
CA LEU A 29 11.00 -5.85 -8.73
C LEU A 29 9.82 -5.04 -8.14
N LEU A 30 10.00 -3.73 -7.95
CA LEU A 30 8.93 -2.85 -7.45
C LEU A 30 7.71 -2.86 -8.38
N ASN A 31 7.94 -2.86 -9.68
CA ASN A 31 6.87 -2.89 -10.67
C ASN A 31 6.06 -4.18 -10.57
N GLU A 32 6.70 -5.36 -10.54
CA GLU A 32 6.00 -6.64 -10.39
C GLU A 32 5.26 -6.75 -9.04
N LEU A 33 5.91 -6.30 -7.96
CA LEU A 33 5.32 -6.27 -6.63
C LEU A 33 4.06 -5.39 -6.58
N PHE A 34 4.13 -4.17 -7.13
CA PHE A 34 2.99 -3.25 -7.14
C PHE A 34 1.89 -3.69 -8.09
N PHE A 35 2.20 -4.40 -9.18
CA PHE A 35 1.18 -5.05 -10.01
C PHE A 35 0.41 -6.11 -9.22
N MET A 36 1.10 -6.91 -8.40
CA MET A 36 0.44 -7.87 -7.53
C MET A 36 -0.47 -7.18 -6.51
N PHE A 37 0.01 -6.11 -5.87
CA PHE A 37 -0.81 -5.32 -4.93
C PHE A 37 -2.01 -4.64 -5.58
N ASP A 38 -1.86 -4.13 -6.80
CA ASP A 38 -2.96 -3.52 -7.55
C ASP A 38 -4.07 -4.54 -7.84
N ASN A 39 -3.72 -5.78 -8.21
CA ASN A 39 -4.69 -6.86 -8.40
C ASN A 39 -5.41 -7.23 -7.10
N ILE A 40 -4.70 -7.28 -5.97
CA ILE A 40 -5.31 -7.56 -4.66
C ILE A 40 -6.22 -6.39 -4.23
N ALA A 41 -5.81 -5.15 -4.48
CA ALA A 41 -6.62 -3.97 -4.19
C ALA A 41 -7.95 -4.01 -4.96
N GLU A 42 -7.89 -4.30 -6.26
CA GLU A 42 -9.09 -4.42 -7.10
C GLU A 42 -10.00 -5.57 -6.62
N LYS A 43 -9.42 -6.74 -6.29
CA LYS A 43 -10.15 -7.90 -5.75
C LYS A 43 -10.95 -7.56 -4.50
N HIS A 44 -10.43 -6.72 -3.62
CA HIS A 44 -11.09 -6.32 -2.36
C HIS A 44 -11.82 -4.98 -2.43
N GLY A 45 -11.81 -4.31 -3.59
CA GLY A 45 -12.48 -3.03 -3.79
C GLY A 45 -11.82 -1.85 -3.08
N LEU A 46 -10.50 -1.86 -2.94
CA LEU A 46 -9.73 -0.73 -2.41
C LEU A 46 -9.26 0.19 -3.53
N GLU A 47 -9.22 1.48 -3.22
CA GLU A 47 -8.61 2.50 -4.06
C GLU A 47 -7.11 2.59 -3.75
N LYS A 48 -6.27 2.43 -4.77
CA LYS A 48 -4.85 2.76 -4.67
C LYS A 48 -4.69 4.28 -4.55
N ILE A 49 -4.01 4.73 -3.50
CA ILE A 49 -3.77 6.17 -3.29
C ILE A 49 -2.46 6.59 -3.94
N LYS A 50 -1.35 5.98 -3.50
CA LYS A 50 -0.01 6.29 -4.00
C LYS A 50 1.00 5.25 -3.55
N THR A 51 2.20 5.35 -4.12
CA THR A 51 3.40 4.67 -3.63
C THR A 51 4.39 5.70 -3.07
N ILE A 52 5.16 5.31 -2.05
CA ILE A 52 6.15 6.16 -1.37
C ILE A 52 7.43 5.35 -1.21
N GLY A 53 8.31 5.40 -2.20
CA GLY A 53 9.44 4.46 -2.25
C GLY A 53 8.92 3.04 -2.50
N ASP A 54 9.23 2.12 -1.60
CA ASP A 54 8.72 0.74 -1.56
C ASP A 54 7.39 0.58 -0.83
N ALA A 55 6.91 1.63 -0.14
CA ALA A 55 5.63 1.60 0.53
C ALA A 55 4.45 1.76 -0.45
N TYR A 56 3.39 0.99 -0.21
CA TYR A 56 2.13 1.01 -0.95
C TYR A 56 1.00 1.48 -0.05
N MET A 57 0.25 2.50 -0.49
CA MET A 57 -0.88 3.07 0.25
C MET A 57 -2.20 2.84 -0.49
N ALA A 58 -3.17 2.24 0.19
CA ALA A 58 -4.53 2.05 -0.31
C ALA A 58 -5.58 2.43 0.73
N ALA A 59 -6.81 2.65 0.27
CA ALA A 59 -7.92 3.01 1.12
C ALA A 59 -9.22 2.32 0.72
N ALA A 60 -10.08 2.04 1.71
CA ALA A 60 -11.46 1.61 1.53
C ALA A 60 -12.42 2.62 2.16
N GLY A 61 -13.64 2.70 1.62
CA GLY A 61 -14.65 3.67 2.05
C GLY A 61 -14.53 5.05 1.37
N LEU A 62 -13.60 5.17 0.42
CA LEU A 62 -13.43 6.32 -0.45
C LEU A 62 -12.89 5.84 -1.83
N PRO A 63 -13.16 6.57 -2.93
CA PRO A 63 -14.10 7.69 -3.01
C PRO A 63 -15.56 7.24 -2.83
N THR A 64 -15.83 5.95 -3.04
CA THR A 64 -17.15 5.34 -2.84
C THR A 64 -17.27 4.80 -1.42
N PRO A 65 -18.30 5.18 -0.65
CA PRO A 65 -18.55 4.62 0.68
C PRO A 65 -18.71 3.10 0.61
N HIS A 66 -18.12 2.39 1.57
CA HIS A 66 -18.14 0.93 1.62
C HIS A 66 -18.38 0.46 3.07
N PRO A 67 -19.56 -0.09 3.43
CA PRO A 67 -19.90 -0.41 4.82
C PRO A 67 -18.95 -1.39 5.52
N LEU A 68 -18.23 -2.22 4.76
CA LEU A 68 -17.27 -3.19 5.26
C LEU A 68 -15.81 -2.75 4.98
N HIS A 69 -15.53 -1.45 4.93
CA HIS A 69 -14.22 -0.90 4.54
C HIS A 69 -13.07 -1.45 5.39
N ALA A 70 -13.27 -1.60 6.70
CA ALA A 70 -12.27 -2.19 7.60
C ALA A 70 -12.04 -3.68 7.31
N HIS A 71 -13.08 -4.42 6.96
CA HIS A 71 -12.96 -5.83 6.58
C HIS A 71 -12.19 -5.98 5.26
N ALA A 72 -12.50 -5.17 4.26
CA ALA A 72 -11.81 -5.16 2.97
C ALA A 72 -10.31 -4.87 3.14
N VAL A 73 -9.95 -3.85 3.93
CA VAL A 73 -8.55 -3.52 4.25
C VAL A 73 -7.84 -4.66 4.96
N ALA A 74 -8.46 -5.28 5.97
CA ALA A 74 -7.86 -6.42 6.67
C ALA A 74 -7.65 -7.63 5.73
N ARG A 75 -8.62 -7.91 4.86
CA ARG A 75 -8.54 -8.99 3.86
C ARG A 75 -7.44 -8.74 2.83
N MET A 76 -7.30 -7.51 2.34
CA MET A 76 -6.19 -7.12 1.46
C MET A 76 -4.85 -7.31 2.15
N GLY A 77 -4.68 -6.81 3.39
CA GLY A 77 -3.42 -6.95 4.11
C GLY A 77 -2.99 -8.41 4.31
N LEU A 78 -3.93 -9.29 4.63
CA LEU A 78 -3.67 -10.73 4.75
C LEU A 78 -3.25 -11.37 3.42
N ASP A 79 -3.95 -11.06 2.33
CA ASP A 79 -3.62 -11.58 1.00
C ASP A 79 -2.24 -11.06 0.54
N MET A 80 -1.91 -9.78 0.79
CA MET A 80 -0.58 -9.22 0.44
C MET A 80 0.56 -9.93 1.18
N VAL A 81 0.39 -10.20 2.48
CA VAL A 81 1.41 -10.91 3.29
C VAL A 81 1.54 -12.37 2.86
N ALA A 82 0.44 -13.01 2.44
CA ALA A 82 0.47 -14.38 1.93
C ALA A 82 1.18 -14.47 0.57
N ASP A 83 0.91 -13.52 -0.33
CA ASP A 83 1.35 -13.59 -1.72
C ASP A 83 2.74 -12.98 -1.94
N VAL A 84 3.24 -12.11 -1.06
CA VAL A 84 4.57 -11.48 -1.22
C VAL A 84 5.73 -12.47 -1.25
N GLY A 85 5.57 -13.64 -0.62
CA GLY A 85 6.60 -14.68 -0.53
C GLY A 85 6.96 -15.33 -1.87
N VAL A 86 6.22 -15.06 -2.95
CA VAL A 86 6.58 -15.48 -4.32
C VAL A 86 7.74 -14.67 -4.89
N PHE A 87 7.99 -13.48 -4.34
CA PHE A 87 9.12 -12.64 -4.72
C PHE A 87 10.33 -12.96 -3.86
N CYS A 88 11.52 -12.87 -4.44
CA CYS A 88 12.77 -13.09 -3.72
C CYS A 88 13.70 -11.87 -3.81
N ASP A 89 14.55 -11.72 -2.79
CA ASP A 89 15.66 -10.76 -2.77
C ASP A 89 16.83 -11.22 -3.67
N ASP A 90 17.90 -10.41 -3.67
CA ASP A 90 19.14 -10.67 -4.41
C ASP A 90 19.89 -11.95 -4.00
N MET A 91 19.55 -12.51 -2.84
CA MET A 91 20.12 -13.73 -2.30
C MET A 91 19.18 -14.94 -2.44
N GLY A 92 18.02 -14.76 -3.06
CA GLY A 92 17.01 -15.80 -3.24
C GLY A 92 16.12 -16.04 -2.02
N ASN A 93 16.17 -15.18 -1.00
CA ASN A 93 15.28 -15.28 0.16
C ASN A 93 13.91 -14.68 -0.18
N PRO A 94 12.81 -15.30 0.27
CA PRO A 94 11.48 -14.73 0.09
C PRO A 94 11.38 -13.34 0.72
N LEU A 95 10.73 -12.41 0.01
CA LEU A 95 10.41 -11.11 0.56
C LEU A 95 9.40 -11.24 1.70
N ALA A 96 9.51 -10.34 2.68
CA ALA A 96 8.56 -10.19 3.76
C ALA A 96 7.95 -8.78 3.72
N LEU A 97 6.70 -8.66 4.15
CA LEU A 97 5.93 -7.43 4.10
C LEU A 97 5.43 -7.07 5.50
N ARG A 98 5.48 -5.78 5.84
CA ARG A 98 4.76 -5.23 6.99
C ARG A 98 3.53 -4.51 6.52
N VAL A 99 2.42 -4.68 7.23
CA VAL A 99 1.14 -4.07 6.89
C VAL A 99 0.56 -3.38 8.12
N GLY A 100 0.39 -2.07 8.03
CA GLY A 100 -0.28 -1.23 9.01
C GLY A 100 -1.65 -0.81 8.49
N CYS A 101 -2.67 -0.85 9.34
CA CYS A 101 -4.01 -0.38 8.98
C CYS A 101 -4.69 0.38 10.11
N HIS A 102 -5.44 1.42 9.75
CA HIS A 102 -6.23 2.18 10.71
C HIS A 102 -7.52 2.69 10.08
N SER A 103 -8.58 2.79 10.88
CA SER A 103 -9.89 3.27 10.44
C SER A 103 -10.24 4.57 11.16
N GLY A 104 -10.76 5.55 10.42
CA GLY A 104 -11.18 6.82 10.99
C GLY A 104 -11.53 7.84 9.93
N SER A 105 -11.89 9.04 10.37
CA SER A 105 -12.24 10.14 9.46
C SER A 105 -11.03 10.65 8.68
N CYS A 106 -11.20 10.91 7.39
CA CYS A 106 -10.20 11.49 6.52
C CYS A 106 -10.78 12.54 5.56
N VAL A 107 -9.89 13.32 4.97
CA VAL A 107 -10.20 14.19 3.83
C VAL A 107 -9.44 13.64 2.63
N ALA A 108 -10.13 13.49 1.49
CA ALA A 108 -9.49 13.11 0.24
C ALA A 108 -9.85 14.12 -0.85
N GLY A 109 -8.94 14.34 -1.78
CA GLY A 109 -9.09 15.36 -2.80
C GLY A 109 -7.89 15.44 -3.73
N VAL A 110 -8.00 16.32 -4.73
CA VAL A 110 -6.94 16.52 -5.73
C VAL A 110 -6.16 17.79 -5.41
N ILE A 111 -4.83 17.67 -5.32
CA ILE A 111 -3.93 18.82 -5.13
C ILE A 111 -3.03 19.01 -6.35
N GLY A 112 -2.84 20.28 -6.70
CA GLY A 112 -1.87 20.72 -7.71
C GLY A 112 -2.51 21.22 -9.00
N ARG A 113 -1.82 22.14 -9.69
CA ARG A 113 -2.21 22.61 -11.04
C ARG A 113 -1.40 21.94 -12.15
N LYS A 114 -0.25 21.35 -11.82
CA LYS A 114 0.63 20.57 -12.70
C LYS A 114 1.00 19.30 -11.93
N LYS A 115 0.99 18.14 -12.60
CA LYS A 115 1.15 16.82 -11.94
C LYS A 115 0.20 16.67 -10.74
N PHE A 116 -1.10 16.85 -10.98
CA PHE A 116 -2.10 16.75 -9.91
C PHE A 116 -2.19 15.31 -9.40
N ILE A 117 -2.42 15.15 -8.10
CA ILE A 117 -2.55 13.85 -7.44
C ILE A 117 -3.84 13.83 -6.61
N TYR A 118 -4.57 12.71 -6.68
CA TYR A 118 -5.59 12.39 -5.70
C TYR A 118 -4.90 11.78 -4.49
N ASP A 119 -5.16 12.32 -3.30
CA ASP A 119 -4.48 11.87 -2.08
C ASP A 119 -5.43 12.03 -0.87
N VAL A 120 -5.02 11.44 0.25
CA VAL A 120 -5.79 11.35 1.50
C VAL A 120 -4.98 11.94 2.65
N TRP A 121 -5.65 12.75 3.48
CA TRP A 121 -5.09 13.41 4.65
C TRP A 121 -5.97 13.20 5.87
N GLY A 122 -5.35 13.22 7.05
CA GLY A 122 -6.02 13.10 8.33
C GLY A 122 -5.18 12.30 9.31
N ASP A 123 -5.60 12.34 10.58
CA ASP A 123 -4.93 11.60 11.65
C ASP A 123 -4.95 10.09 11.42
N CYS A 124 -5.98 9.58 10.73
CA CYS A 124 -6.07 8.17 10.38
C CYS A 124 -4.94 7.72 9.44
N VAL A 125 -4.46 8.60 8.55
CA VAL A 125 -3.34 8.31 7.65
C VAL A 125 -2.04 8.23 8.45
N ASN A 126 -1.80 9.19 9.34
CA ASN A 126 -0.60 9.21 10.20
C ASN A 126 -0.55 8.05 11.18
N THR A 127 -1.71 7.60 11.66
CA THR A 127 -1.81 6.46 12.57
C THR A 127 -1.59 5.15 11.82
N ALA A 128 -2.22 4.99 10.65
CA ALA A 128 -1.99 3.84 9.78
C ALA A 128 -0.51 3.72 9.41
N SER A 129 0.15 4.85 9.10
CA SER A 129 1.58 4.94 8.74
C SER A 129 2.57 4.83 9.92
N ARG A 130 2.10 4.45 11.11
CA ARG A 130 2.95 4.13 12.27
C ARG A 130 2.72 2.70 12.75
N MET A 131 1.79 1.99 12.12
CA MET A 131 1.40 0.64 12.50
C MET A 131 2.08 -0.43 11.61
N GLU A 132 2.67 -0.03 10.49
CA GLU A 132 3.55 -0.82 9.63
C GLU A 132 5.01 -0.89 10.12
#